data_AF-N9HG02-F1
#
_entry.id   AF-N9HG02-F1
#
_cell.length_a   1.000
_cell.length_b   1.000
_cell.length_c   1.000
_cell.angle_alpha   90.00
_cell.angle_beta   90.00
_cell.angle_gamma   90.00
#
_symmetry.space_group_name_H-M   'P 1'
#
loop_
_entity.id
_entity.type
_entity.pdbx_description
1 polymer ?
#
loop_
_entity_poly.entity_id
_entity_poly.type
_entity_poly.pdbx_seq_one_letter_code
_entity_poly.pdbx_strand_id
1 'polypeptide(L)'
;MRYAAGVMPQHVASVMTVGGANQGTIVASDVMRLANQTRTSELLNTLISSFGNVIMWAQGLDGQAFPHNALAAGHSTSIEGTAEFNQRFKLGLSLSPCGEGKYKDQDIALYSMTGNQPVTNPLDVSDAAMKALDLLSASKACANDGIVSVCSAKFGKTIRDDFPWNHLDEINLLFGIKGTFAPDPVAAYRQHANRLKLQGL
;
A
#
# COMPACT_ATOMS: atom_id res chain seq x y z
N MET A 1 -8.52 -0.05 -7.81
CA MET A 1 -9.09 -1.39 -8.08
C MET A 1 -10.41 -1.62 -7.36
N ARG A 2 -10.48 -1.53 -6.02
CA ARG A 2 -11.71 -1.78 -5.24
C ARG A 2 -12.92 -0.94 -5.66
N TYR A 3 -12.70 0.33 -6.03
CA TYR A 3 -13.74 1.19 -6.61
C TYR A 3 -14.34 0.56 -7.88
N ALA A 4 -13.48 0.25 -8.87
CA ALA A 4 -13.90 -0.35 -10.14
C ALA A 4 -14.65 -1.67 -9.95
N ALA A 5 -14.15 -2.53 -9.06
CA ALA A 5 -14.83 -3.79 -8.71
C ALA A 5 -16.21 -3.57 -8.08
N GLY A 6 -16.42 -2.46 -7.37
CA GLY A 6 -17.72 -2.11 -6.79
C GLY A 6 -18.68 -1.44 -7.77
N VAL A 7 -18.19 -0.66 -8.75
CA VAL A 7 -19.06 0.07 -9.70
C VAL A 7 -19.30 -0.66 -11.01
N MET A 8 -18.39 -1.54 -11.42
CA MET A 8 -18.44 -2.26 -12.70
C MET A 8 -17.96 -3.72 -12.50
N PRO A 9 -18.58 -4.50 -11.61
CA PRO A 9 -18.12 -5.84 -11.23
C PRO A 9 -18.01 -6.79 -12.44
N GLN A 10 -18.89 -6.67 -13.43
CA GLN A 10 -18.89 -7.48 -14.65
C GLN A 10 -17.65 -7.30 -15.54
N HIS A 11 -16.85 -6.25 -15.30
CA HIS A 11 -15.61 -5.97 -16.03
C HIS A 11 -14.35 -6.31 -15.21
N VAL A 12 -14.51 -6.93 -14.03
CA VAL A 12 -13.39 -7.24 -13.13
C VAL A 12 -13.38 -8.72 -12.82
N ALA A 13 -12.41 -9.46 -13.36
CA ALA A 13 -12.24 -10.89 -13.09
C ALA A 13 -11.59 -11.15 -11.71
N SER A 14 -10.62 -10.30 -11.33
CA SER A 14 -9.95 -10.40 -10.04
C SER A 14 -9.42 -9.05 -9.54
N VAL A 15 -9.23 -8.95 -8.23
CA VAL A 15 -8.53 -7.84 -7.57
C VAL A 15 -7.37 -8.41 -6.74
N MET A 16 -6.17 -7.89 -6.97
CA MET A 16 -4.99 -8.13 -6.17
C MET A 16 -4.55 -6.82 -5.52
N THR A 17 -4.31 -6.82 -4.20
CA THR A 17 -3.67 -5.70 -3.50
C THR A 17 -2.27 -6.09 -3.04
N VAL A 18 -1.29 -5.23 -3.30
CA VAL A 18 0.09 -5.38 -2.80
C VAL A 18 0.38 -4.18 -1.90
N GLY A 19 0.69 -4.41 -0.62
CA GLY A 19 0.86 -3.33 0.37
C GLY A 19 -0.34 -2.39 0.49
N GLY A 20 -1.54 -2.86 0.13
CA GLY A 20 -2.68 -1.96 0.00
C GLY A 20 -3.16 -1.49 1.36
N ALA A 21 -3.25 -0.19 1.62
CA ALA A 21 -3.83 0.35 2.84
C ALA A 21 -5.37 0.12 2.90
N ASN A 22 -5.83 -1.13 2.95
CA ASN A 22 -7.25 -1.48 2.84
C ASN A 22 -8.06 -1.11 4.09
N GLN A 23 -7.40 -0.94 5.23
CA GLN A 23 -7.94 -0.35 6.46
C GLN A 23 -7.27 1.01 6.80
N GLY A 24 -6.54 1.59 5.85
CA GLY A 24 -5.77 2.82 6.01
C GLY A 24 -4.42 2.59 6.68
N THR A 25 -3.58 3.63 6.66
CA THR A 25 -2.32 3.68 7.38
C THR A 25 -2.36 4.79 8.43
N ILE A 26 -1.90 4.43 9.63
CA ILE A 26 -1.72 5.36 10.73
C ILE A 26 -0.62 6.41 10.41
N VAL A 27 0.36 6.07 9.57
CA VAL A 27 1.39 7.02 9.12
C VAL A 27 0.73 8.21 8.42
N ALA A 28 -0.23 7.97 7.53
CA ALA A 28 -0.94 9.05 6.86
C ALA A 28 -1.80 9.87 7.85
N SER A 29 -2.54 9.21 8.75
CA SER A 29 -3.32 9.90 9.79
C SER A 29 -2.44 10.78 10.68
N ASP A 30 -1.27 10.28 11.09
CA ASP A 30 -0.35 10.99 11.97
C ASP A 30 0.34 12.17 11.26
N VAL A 31 0.79 11.98 10.02
CA VAL A 31 1.36 13.06 9.19
C VAL A 31 0.32 14.17 8.97
N MET A 32 -0.93 13.80 8.68
CA MET A 32 -2.01 14.78 8.51
C MET A 32 -2.36 15.50 9.80
N ARG A 33 -2.42 14.78 10.92
CA ARG A 33 -2.66 15.38 12.25
C ARG A 33 -1.57 16.38 12.60
N LEU A 34 -0.31 16.00 12.40
CA LEU A 34 0.83 16.86 12.66
C LEU A 34 0.75 18.13 11.80
N ALA A 35 0.51 18.00 10.51
CA ALA A 35 0.38 19.13 9.59
C ALA A 35 -0.74 20.12 10.00
N ASN A 36 -1.87 19.59 10.48
CA ASN A 36 -2.98 20.42 10.96
C ASN A 36 -2.65 21.15 12.27
N GLN A 37 -1.96 20.48 13.20
CA GLN A 37 -1.58 21.03 14.50
C GLN A 37 -0.52 22.12 14.40
N THR A 38 0.50 21.92 13.56
CA THR A 38 1.62 22.87 13.43
C THR A 38 1.29 24.06 12.54
N ARG A 39 0.19 24.01 11.78
CA ARG A 39 -0.13 24.92 10.66
C ARG A 39 1.01 25.04 9.63
N THR A 40 2.00 24.13 9.68
CA THR A 40 3.12 24.14 8.75
C THR A 40 2.74 23.30 7.54
N SER A 41 2.15 23.98 6.56
CA SER A 41 2.05 23.48 5.19
C SER A 41 3.42 23.06 4.64
N GLU A 42 4.53 23.58 5.18
CA GLU A 42 5.91 23.26 4.78
C GLU A 42 6.40 21.85 5.11
N LEU A 43 6.11 21.30 6.31
CA LEU A 43 6.53 19.92 6.65
C LEU A 43 5.75 18.92 5.79
N LEU A 44 4.45 19.17 5.69
CA LEU A 44 3.57 18.42 4.83
C LEU A 44 4.03 18.55 3.37
N ASN A 45 4.26 19.77 2.86
CA ASN A 45 4.80 20.02 1.52
C ASN A 45 6.16 19.39 1.30
N THR A 46 7.04 19.29 2.31
CA THR A 46 8.37 18.68 2.15
C THR A 46 8.28 17.16 2.06
N LEU A 47 7.49 16.52 2.93
CA LEU A 47 7.25 15.09 2.86
C LEU A 47 6.51 14.73 1.56
N ILE A 48 5.48 15.51 1.21
CA ILE A 48 4.69 15.40 -0.01
C ILE A 48 5.49 15.68 -1.27
N SER A 49 6.32 16.73 -1.30
CA SER A 49 7.10 17.09 -2.48
C SER A 49 8.23 16.11 -2.66
N SER A 50 8.81 15.57 -1.59
CA SER A 50 9.85 14.55 -1.71
C SER A 50 9.28 13.25 -2.23
N PHE A 51 8.15 12.77 -1.68
CA PHE A 51 7.45 11.58 -2.20
C PHE A 51 6.89 11.82 -3.61
N GLY A 52 6.25 12.96 -3.83
CA GLY A 52 5.69 13.37 -5.11
C GLY A 52 6.75 13.50 -6.19
N ASN A 53 7.90 14.11 -5.90
CA ASN A 53 9.01 14.22 -6.85
C ASN A 53 9.64 12.87 -7.14
N VAL A 54 9.78 11.98 -6.16
CA VAL A 54 10.26 10.60 -6.38
C VAL A 54 9.27 9.84 -7.27
N ILE A 55 7.97 9.95 -7.01
CA ILE A 55 6.91 9.33 -7.82
C ILE A 55 6.92 9.92 -9.24
N MET A 56 6.97 11.24 -9.40
CA MET A 56 7.00 11.91 -10.71
C MET A 56 8.26 11.54 -11.51
N TRP A 57 9.42 11.50 -10.84
CA TRP A 57 10.67 11.03 -11.44
C TRP A 57 10.56 9.56 -11.87
N ALA A 58 10.03 8.68 -11.02
CA ALA A 58 9.85 7.27 -11.33
C ALA A 58 8.82 7.05 -12.45
N GLN A 59 7.80 7.90 -12.53
CA GLN A 59 6.77 7.86 -13.58
C GLN A 59 7.25 8.47 -14.90
N GLY A 60 8.28 9.33 -14.88
CA GLY A 60 8.74 10.07 -16.05
C GLY A 60 7.68 11.03 -16.61
N LEU A 61 6.73 11.48 -15.77
CA LEU A 61 5.62 12.34 -16.17
C LEU A 61 5.90 13.82 -15.87
N ASP A 62 5.25 14.71 -16.61
CA ASP A 62 5.27 16.14 -16.33
C ASP A 62 4.25 16.49 -15.22
N GLY A 63 4.74 17.01 -14.10
CA GLY A 63 3.91 17.38 -12.94
C GLY A 63 2.97 18.56 -13.20
N GLN A 64 3.19 19.34 -14.25
CA GLN A 64 2.28 20.42 -14.66
C GLN A 64 1.11 19.89 -15.50
N ALA A 65 1.35 18.89 -16.36
CA ALA A 65 0.30 18.23 -17.13
C ALA A 65 -0.54 17.25 -16.28
N PHE A 66 0.06 16.69 -15.21
CA PHE A 66 -0.57 15.73 -14.31
C PHE A 66 -0.53 16.24 -12.87
N PRO A 67 -1.51 17.07 -12.46
CA PRO A 67 -1.52 17.67 -11.13
C PRO A 67 -1.67 16.59 -10.05
N HIS A 68 -0.84 16.68 -9.02
CA HIS A 68 -0.90 15.80 -7.86
C HIS A 68 -1.52 16.55 -6.67
N ASN A 69 -2.40 15.87 -5.93
CA ASN A 69 -2.96 16.40 -4.69
C ASN A 69 -2.64 15.44 -3.55
N ALA A 70 -1.52 15.70 -2.89
CA ALA A 70 -1.03 14.81 -1.87
C ALA A 70 -1.74 14.97 -0.51
N LEU A 71 -2.43 16.09 -0.27
CA LEU A 71 -3.40 16.18 0.83
C LEU A 71 -4.56 15.21 0.62
N ALA A 72 -5.12 15.17 -0.60
CA ALA A 72 -6.16 14.21 -0.95
C ALA A 72 -5.63 12.77 -0.93
N ALA A 73 -4.40 12.54 -1.41
CA ALA A 73 -3.77 11.23 -1.34
C ALA A 73 -3.59 10.77 0.12
N GLY A 74 -3.04 11.64 0.98
CA GLY A 74 -2.90 11.38 2.41
C GLY A 74 -4.23 11.09 3.08
N HIS A 75 -5.28 11.88 2.80
CA HIS A 75 -6.62 11.60 3.31
C HIS A 75 -7.14 10.25 2.83
N SER A 76 -6.98 9.94 1.53
CA SER A 76 -7.47 8.70 0.94
C SER A 76 -6.79 7.44 1.47
N THR A 77 -5.59 7.57 2.05
CA THR A 77 -4.83 6.46 2.66
C THR A 77 -4.82 6.50 4.18
N SER A 78 -5.34 7.56 4.82
CA SER A 78 -5.49 7.65 6.28
C SER A 78 -6.50 6.62 6.80
N ILE A 79 -6.46 6.32 8.10
CA ILE A 79 -7.44 5.47 8.76
C ILE A 79 -8.86 6.03 8.56
N GLU A 80 -9.02 7.34 8.71
CA GLU A 80 -10.30 8.05 8.61
C GLU A 80 -10.85 8.00 7.18
N GLY A 81 -10.09 8.44 6.19
CA GLY A 81 -10.57 8.46 4.80
C GLY A 81 -10.72 7.06 4.21
N THR A 82 -9.89 6.10 4.62
CA THR A 82 -10.11 4.70 4.23
C THR A 82 -11.37 4.13 4.86
N ALA A 83 -11.70 4.47 6.11
CA ALA A 83 -12.95 4.04 6.73
C ALA A 83 -14.17 4.56 5.97
N GLU A 84 -14.16 5.83 5.52
CA GLU A 84 -15.21 6.39 4.66
C GLU A 84 -15.32 5.63 3.32
N PHE A 85 -14.19 5.33 2.69
CA PHE A 85 -14.16 4.52 1.47
C PHE A 85 -14.73 3.11 1.70
N ASN A 86 -14.36 2.48 2.81
CA ASN A 86 -14.78 1.13 3.19
C ASN A 86 -16.28 1.04 3.46
N GLN A 87 -16.92 2.10 3.94
CA GLN A 87 -18.38 2.14 4.09
C GLN A 87 -19.11 1.96 2.75
N ARG A 88 -18.53 2.46 1.65
CA ARG A 88 -19.09 2.41 0.30
C ARG A 88 -18.64 1.17 -0.47
N PHE A 89 -17.40 0.74 -0.28
CA PHE A 89 -16.76 -0.33 -1.04
C PHE A 89 -16.21 -1.43 -0.13
N LYS A 90 -17.09 -2.34 0.29
CA LYS A 90 -16.80 -3.40 1.28
C LYS A 90 -16.18 -4.68 0.71
N LEU A 91 -16.15 -4.81 -0.61
CA LEU A 91 -15.65 -6.01 -1.30
C LEU A 91 -14.26 -6.40 -0.75
N GLY A 92 -14.06 -7.68 -0.44
CA GLY A 92 -12.78 -8.24 -0.02
C GLY A 92 -12.26 -7.87 1.37
N LEU A 93 -12.97 -7.04 2.14
CA LEU A 93 -12.58 -6.74 3.52
C LEU A 93 -12.93 -7.89 4.47
N SER A 94 -12.12 -8.06 5.51
CA SER A 94 -12.37 -9.02 6.59
C SER A 94 -13.49 -8.55 7.52
N LEU A 95 -14.25 -9.50 8.07
CA LEU A 95 -15.20 -9.26 9.16
C LEU A 95 -14.55 -9.39 10.54
N SER A 96 -13.36 -9.99 10.63
CA SER A 96 -12.59 -10.13 11.86
C SER A 96 -11.34 -9.24 11.86
N PRO A 97 -10.90 -8.74 13.03
CA PRO A 97 -9.67 -7.97 13.14
C PRO A 97 -8.47 -8.74 12.59
N CYS A 98 -7.73 -8.11 11.67
CA CYS A 98 -6.54 -8.71 11.02
C CYS A 98 -6.79 -10.08 10.34
N GLY A 99 -8.05 -10.38 10.00
CA GLY A 99 -8.42 -11.60 9.29
C GLY A 99 -8.34 -11.45 7.77
N GLU A 100 -8.54 -12.55 7.07
CA GLU A 100 -8.77 -12.56 5.64
C GLU A 100 -10.22 -12.18 5.30
N GLY A 101 -10.41 -11.61 4.10
CA GLY A 101 -11.73 -11.38 3.54
C GLY A 101 -12.26 -12.58 2.77
N LYS A 102 -13.42 -12.42 2.12
CA LYS A 102 -13.89 -13.41 1.15
C LYS A 102 -12.87 -13.58 0.02
N TYR A 103 -12.53 -14.81 -0.33
CA TYR A 103 -11.59 -15.10 -1.43
C TYR A 103 -12.22 -14.84 -2.80
N LYS A 104 -13.55 -14.88 -2.88
CA LYS A 104 -14.33 -14.58 -4.07
C LYS A 104 -15.62 -13.89 -3.64
N ASP A 105 -16.00 -12.79 -4.29
CA ASP A 105 -17.24 -12.08 -4.04
C ASP A 105 -17.74 -11.44 -5.34
N GLN A 106 -19.04 -11.53 -5.61
CA GLN A 106 -19.64 -11.12 -6.90
C GLN A 106 -18.94 -11.72 -8.14
N ASP A 107 -18.52 -12.97 -8.03
CA ASP A 107 -17.72 -13.69 -9.04
C ASP A 107 -16.29 -13.17 -9.27
N ILE A 108 -15.87 -12.14 -8.52
CA ILE A 108 -14.53 -11.56 -8.57
C ILE A 108 -13.60 -12.29 -7.61
N ALA A 109 -12.46 -12.79 -8.08
CA ALA A 109 -11.44 -13.40 -7.21
C ALA A 109 -10.59 -12.33 -6.50
N LEU A 110 -10.35 -12.47 -5.19
CA LEU A 110 -9.80 -11.40 -4.34
C LEU A 110 -8.55 -11.89 -3.62
N TYR A 111 -7.46 -11.13 -3.72
CA TYR A 111 -6.15 -11.52 -3.24
C TYR A 111 -5.38 -10.35 -2.61
N SER A 112 -4.49 -10.67 -1.68
CA SER A 112 -3.51 -9.72 -1.16
C SER A 112 -2.14 -10.33 -0.96
N MET A 113 -1.10 -9.51 -1.02
CA MET A 113 0.21 -9.83 -0.44
C MET A 113 0.87 -8.58 0.12
N THR A 114 1.80 -8.73 1.05
CA THR A 114 2.52 -7.58 1.62
C THR A 114 3.85 -7.98 2.27
N GLY A 115 4.70 -7.00 2.46
CA GLY A 115 5.89 -7.04 3.28
C GLY A 115 5.62 -6.78 4.76
N ASN A 116 6.64 -7.01 5.58
CA ASN A 116 6.56 -6.86 7.03
C ASN A 116 7.83 -6.29 7.68
N GLN A 117 8.74 -5.73 6.87
CA GLN A 117 10.03 -5.23 7.33
C GLN A 117 10.27 -3.82 6.77
N PRO A 118 10.26 -2.76 7.62
CA PRO A 118 10.51 -1.39 7.16
C PRO A 118 11.93 -1.15 6.64
N VAL A 119 12.90 -1.96 7.08
CA VAL A 119 14.32 -1.86 6.71
C VAL A 119 14.79 -3.24 6.27
N THR A 120 15.25 -3.34 5.04
CA THR A 120 15.61 -4.59 4.35
C THR A 120 17.02 -4.58 3.78
N ASN A 121 17.55 -3.42 3.34
CA ASN A 121 18.88 -3.32 2.75
C ASN A 121 19.60 -2.01 3.11
N PRO A 122 20.78 -2.05 3.78
CA PRO A 122 21.52 -0.84 4.14
C PRO A 122 22.13 -0.06 2.95
N LEU A 123 22.18 -0.67 1.77
CA LEU A 123 22.64 -0.02 0.54
C LEU A 123 21.51 0.68 -0.21
N ASP A 124 20.25 0.42 0.15
CA ASP A 124 19.10 1.16 -0.38
C ASP A 124 18.90 2.43 0.47
N VAL A 125 19.05 3.59 -0.14
CA VAL A 125 18.87 4.87 0.55
C VAL A 125 17.40 5.14 0.93
N SER A 126 16.46 4.46 0.28
CA SER A 126 15.03 4.61 0.54
C SER A 126 14.60 3.93 1.86
N ASP A 127 15.35 2.95 2.35
CA ASP A 127 15.13 2.31 3.65
C ASP A 127 15.18 3.30 4.83
N ALA A 128 16.02 4.34 4.73
CA ALA A 128 16.07 5.38 5.75
C ALA A 128 14.75 6.14 5.83
N ALA A 129 14.10 6.38 4.68
CA ALA A 129 12.79 7.02 4.62
C ALA A 129 11.70 6.09 5.15
N MET A 130 11.72 4.80 4.79
CA MET A 130 10.77 3.80 5.30
C MET A 130 10.86 3.68 6.82
N LYS A 131 12.07 3.64 7.37
CA LYS A 131 12.31 3.67 8.82
C LYS A 131 11.78 4.95 9.47
N ALA A 132 12.01 6.10 8.86
CA ALA A 132 11.53 7.38 9.40
C ALA A 132 10.00 7.43 9.45
N LEU A 133 9.32 6.95 8.40
CA LEU A 133 7.86 6.86 8.35
C LEU A 133 7.30 5.88 9.39
N ASP A 134 7.92 4.70 9.53
CA ASP A 134 7.56 3.74 10.59
C ASP A 134 7.69 4.36 11.99
N LEU A 135 8.77 5.11 12.25
CA LEU A 135 8.99 5.78 13.53
C LEU A 135 7.99 6.91 13.82
N LEU A 136 7.44 7.55 12.79
CA LEU A 136 6.42 8.60 12.93
C LEU A 136 5.05 8.03 13.36
N SER A 137 4.84 6.73 13.18
CA SER A 137 3.62 6.04 13.61
C SER A 137 3.54 5.99 15.14
N ALA A 138 2.68 6.82 15.73
CA ALA A 138 2.53 6.97 17.18
C ALA A 138 2.03 5.69 17.88
N SER A 139 1.26 4.87 17.17
CA SER A 139 1.08 3.46 17.52
C SER A 139 2.12 2.65 16.77
N LYS A 140 3.05 1.98 17.46
CA LYS A 140 3.83 0.91 16.83
C LYS A 140 2.83 -0.14 16.37
N ALA A 141 2.36 -0.03 15.14
CA ALA A 141 1.53 -1.06 14.56
C ALA A 141 2.34 -2.35 14.63
N CYS A 142 1.66 -3.48 14.72
CA CYS A 142 2.26 -4.78 14.49
C CYS A 142 3.08 -4.77 13.18
N ALA A 143 3.79 -5.86 12.88
CA ALA A 143 4.59 -6.05 11.66
C ALA A 143 4.05 -5.27 10.43
N ASN A 144 4.90 -4.48 9.79
CA ASN A 144 4.53 -3.51 8.76
C ASN A 144 5.67 -3.30 7.76
N ASP A 145 5.36 -2.76 6.58
CA ASP A 145 6.32 -2.54 5.49
C ASP A 145 7.01 -1.17 5.52
N GLY A 146 6.85 -0.40 6.60
CA GLY A 146 7.32 0.98 6.75
C GLY A 146 6.24 2.03 6.54
N ILE A 147 5.12 1.68 5.89
CA ILE A 147 3.98 2.57 5.66
C ILE A 147 2.68 1.91 6.06
N VAL A 148 2.44 0.67 5.65
CA VAL A 148 1.19 -0.07 5.83
C VAL A 148 1.42 -1.27 6.74
N SER A 149 0.52 -1.44 7.71
CA SER A 149 0.57 -2.61 8.60
C SER A 149 0.06 -3.85 7.87
N VAL A 150 0.59 -5.02 8.24
CA VAL A 150 0.14 -6.32 7.71
C VAL A 150 -1.38 -6.49 7.83
N CYS A 151 -1.96 -6.07 8.95
CA CYS A 151 -3.41 -6.16 9.15
C CYS A 151 -4.20 -5.24 8.22
N SER A 152 -3.69 -4.04 7.93
CA SER A 152 -4.32 -3.14 6.97
C SER A 152 -4.17 -3.64 5.53
N ALA A 153 -3.08 -4.34 5.23
CA ALA A 153 -2.81 -4.93 3.92
C ALA A 153 -3.76 -6.07 3.52
N LYS A 154 -4.38 -6.75 4.49
CA LYS A 154 -5.23 -7.92 4.23
C LYS A 154 -6.46 -7.56 3.39
N PHE A 155 -6.65 -8.34 2.33
CA PHE A 155 -7.79 -8.24 1.44
C PHE A 155 -8.00 -9.57 0.71
N GLY A 156 -9.24 -10.08 0.75
CA GLY A 156 -9.55 -11.40 0.21
C GLY A 156 -8.61 -12.48 0.74
N LYS A 157 -8.07 -13.31 -0.16
CA LYS A 157 -7.08 -14.33 0.17
C LYS A 157 -5.67 -13.73 0.24
N THR A 158 -5.08 -13.77 1.42
CA THR A 158 -3.67 -13.48 1.65
C THR A 158 -2.81 -14.57 1.01
N ILE A 159 -2.13 -14.23 -0.08
CA ILE A 159 -1.14 -15.11 -0.70
C ILE A 159 0.08 -15.25 0.21
N ARG A 160 0.52 -14.13 0.77
CA ARG A 160 1.62 -14.03 1.74
C ARG A 160 1.67 -12.63 2.35
N ASP A 161 1.89 -12.52 3.64
CA ASP A 161 1.94 -11.24 4.37
C ASP A 161 3.19 -11.08 5.26
N ASP A 162 4.18 -11.92 5.04
CA ASP A 162 5.45 -11.95 5.76
C ASP A 162 6.65 -11.87 4.81
N PHE A 163 6.48 -11.26 3.63
CA PHE A 163 7.64 -11.00 2.80
C PHE A 163 8.61 -10.07 3.55
N PRO A 164 9.91 -10.37 3.57
CA PRO A 164 10.91 -9.47 4.17
C PRO A 164 11.20 -8.31 3.22
N TRP A 165 10.15 -7.51 2.97
CA TRP A 165 10.07 -6.37 2.07
C TRP A 165 9.59 -5.16 2.86
N ASN A 166 10.14 -4.00 2.53
CA ASN A 166 9.52 -2.72 2.82
C ASN A 166 8.52 -2.35 1.71
N HIS A 167 7.84 -1.21 1.84
CA HIS A 167 6.79 -0.78 0.92
C HIS A 167 7.28 -0.55 -0.52
N LEU A 168 8.56 -0.20 -0.70
CA LEU A 168 9.16 0.03 -2.01
C LEU A 168 9.69 -1.27 -2.63
N ASP A 169 10.22 -2.18 -1.81
CA ASP A 169 10.62 -3.52 -2.23
C ASP A 169 9.44 -4.25 -2.91
N GLU A 170 8.22 -4.08 -2.40
CA GLU A 170 7.00 -4.70 -2.96
C GLU A 170 6.75 -4.36 -4.44
N ILE A 171 7.32 -3.27 -4.93
CA ILE A 171 7.28 -2.82 -6.34
C ILE A 171 8.68 -2.78 -6.97
N ASN A 172 9.63 -3.51 -6.39
CA ASN A 172 11.01 -3.63 -6.83
C ASN A 172 11.77 -2.29 -6.89
N LEU A 173 11.41 -1.36 -6.00
CA LEU A 173 12.13 -0.12 -5.79
C LEU A 173 12.97 -0.18 -4.49
N LEU A 174 14.14 0.46 -4.45
CA LEU A 174 14.72 1.30 -5.51
C LEU A 174 15.70 0.50 -6.40
N PHE A 175 15.56 0.58 -7.72
CA PHE A 175 16.42 -0.13 -8.70
C PHE A 175 16.54 -1.66 -8.49
N GLY A 176 15.56 -2.29 -7.83
CA GLY A 176 15.59 -3.71 -7.48
C GLY A 176 16.56 -4.08 -6.35
N ILE A 177 17.10 -3.09 -5.64
CA ILE A 177 17.80 -3.32 -4.38
C ILE A 177 16.73 -3.71 -3.36
N LYS A 178 16.97 -4.82 -2.66
CA LYS A 178 16.11 -5.40 -1.63
C LYS A 178 16.96 -6.26 -0.70
N GLY A 179 16.40 -6.78 0.38
CA GLY A 179 17.11 -7.70 1.27
C GLY A 179 17.78 -8.87 0.52
N THR A 180 19.02 -9.22 0.90
CA THR A 180 19.87 -10.22 0.20
C THR A 180 19.18 -11.57 0.00
N PHE A 181 18.39 -12.02 0.97
CA PHE A 181 17.66 -13.28 0.93
C PHE A 181 16.14 -13.07 0.78
N ALA A 182 15.71 -11.84 0.52
CA ALA A 182 14.30 -11.56 0.28
C ALA A 182 13.88 -12.22 -1.04
N PRO A 183 12.70 -12.86 -1.10
CA PRO A 183 12.12 -13.32 -2.36
C PRO A 183 12.10 -12.19 -3.39
N ASP A 184 12.19 -12.53 -4.66
CA ASP A 184 12.11 -11.56 -5.74
C ASP A 184 10.66 -11.07 -5.94
N PRO A 185 10.38 -9.76 -5.78
CA PRO A 185 9.07 -9.18 -6.04
C PRO A 185 8.59 -9.49 -7.46
N VAL A 186 9.47 -9.40 -8.46
CA VAL A 186 9.13 -9.68 -9.86
C VAL A 186 8.68 -11.14 -10.02
N ALA A 187 9.39 -12.07 -9.40
CA ALA A 187 8.98 -13.47 -9.36
C ALA A 187 7.63 -13.68 -8.66
N ALA A 188 7.34 -12.96 -7.58
CA ALA A 188 6.06 -13.05 -6.88
C ALA A 188 4.88 -12.60 -7.76
N TYR A 189 5.02 -11.48 -8.49
CA TYR A 189 4.02 -11.06 -9.49
C TYR A 189 3.83 -12.11 -10.58
N ARG A 190 4.92 -12.69 -11.12
CA ARG A 190 4.84 -13.75 -12.13
C ARG A 190 4.13 -15.00 -11.62
N GLN A 191 4.40 -15.40 -10.38
CA GLN A 191 3.72 -16.53 -9.75
C GLN A 191 2.23 -16.24 -9.53
N HIS A 192 1.88 -15.01 -9.15
CA HIS A 192 0.48 -14.60 -9.03
C HIS A 192 -0.23 -14.58 -10.39
N ALA A 193 0.40 -14.06 -11.45
CA ALA A 193 -0.14 -14.12 -12.80
C ALA A 193 -0.38 -15.57 -13.26
N ASN A 194 0.55 -16.49 -12.97
CA ASN A 194 0.36 -17.91 -13.26
C ASN A 194 -0.78 -18.52 -12.42
N ARG A 195 -0.95 -18.09 -11.16
CA ARG A 195 -2.09 -18.50 -10.32
C ARG A 195 -3.42 -18.12 -10.95
N LEU A 196 -3.54 -16.89 -11.48
CA LEU A 196 -4.73 -16.42 -12.19
C LEU A 196 -4.99 -17.25 -13.45
N LYS A 197 -3.96 -17.49 -14.27
CA LYS A 197 -4.05 -18.35 -15.46
C LYS A 197 -4.57 -19.76 -15.13
N LEU A 198 -4.08 -20.37 -14.06
CA LEU A 198 -4.52 -21.71 -13.63
C LEU A 198 -5.97 -21.74 -13.11
N GLN A 199 -6.53 -20.57 -12.79
CA GLN A 199 -7.94 -20.41 -12.42
C GLN A 199 -8.82 -20.03 -13.61
N GLY A 200 -8.25 -19.89 -14.80
CA GLY A 200 -8.98 -19.46 -16.00
C GLY A 200 -9.27 -17.95 -16.04
N LEU A 201 -8.50 -17.15 -15.29
CA LEU A 201 -8.57 -15.68 -15.26
C LEU A 201 -7.47 -15.04 -16.12
#